data_AF-A0A392U3G0-F1
#
_entry.id   AF-A0A392U3G0-F1
#
_cell.length_a   1.000
_cell.length_b   1.000
_cell.length_c   1.000
_cell.angle_alpha   90.00
_cell.angle_beta   90.00
_cell.angle_gamma   90.00
#
_symmetry.space_group_name_H-M   'P 1'
#
loop_
_entity.id
_entity.type
_entity.pdbx_description
1 polymer ?
#
loop_
_entity_poly.entity_id
_entity_poly.type
_entity_poly.pdbx_seq_one_letter_code
_entity_poly.pdbx_strand_id
1 'polypeptide(L)' 'MAPFEALYGRKCRTPLCWFESRENVMLGPEIVQQTTEKIKMIRVKMRASQSRQKSYADKRRKDV' A
#
# COMPACT_ATOMS: atom_id res chain seq x y z
N MET A 1 -35.22 2.55 -4.45
CA MET A 1 -34.35 3.58 -3.86
C MET A 1 -33.49 4.16 -4.98
N ALA A 2 -33.57 5.46 -5.26
CA ALA A 2 -32.72 6.06 -6.29
C ALA A 2 -31.26 6.10 -5.77
N PRO A 3 -30.26 5.74 -6.59
CA PRO A 3 -28.87 5.83 -6.17
C PRO A 3 -28.52 7.30 -5.87
N PHE A 4 -27.64 7.52 -4.89
CA PHE A 4 -27.23 8.86 -4.40
C PHE A 4 -26.82 9.81 -5.54
N GLU A 5 -26.22 9.26 -6.60
CA GLU A 5 -25.82 9.95 -7.82
C GLU A 5 -26.99 10.59 -8.57
N ALA A 6 -28.13 9.90 -8.65
CA ALA A 6 -29.33 10.40 -9.31
C ALA A 6 -30.03 11.48 -8.47
N LEU A 7 -29.88 11.45 -7.14
CA LEU A 7 -30.53 12.41 -6.23
C LEU A 7 -29.76 13.73 -6.13
N TYR A 8 -28.43 13.67 -6.11
CA TYR A 8 -27.59 14.84 -5.83
C TYR A 8 -26.71 15.26 -7.00
N GLY A 9 -26.73 14.52 -8.13
CA GLY A 9 -25.91 14.81 -9.30
C GLY A 9 -24.40 14.73 -9.03
N ARG A 10 -24.00 14.17 -7.88
CA ARG A 10 -22.60 14.03 -7.46
C ARG A 10 -22.24 12.55 -7.32
N LYS A 11 -21.06 12.19 -7.85
CA LYS A 11 -20.50 10.84 -7.74
C LYS A 11 -20.35 10.45 -6.26
N CYS A 12 -20.78 9.25 -5.90
CA CYS A 12 -20.63 8.75 -4.54
C CYS A 12 -19.15 8.75 -4.13
N ARG A 13 -18.79 9.41 -3.01
CA ARG A 13 -17.48 9.29 -2.37
C ARG A 13 -17.59 8.34 -1.16
N THR A 14 -17.77 7.06 -1.45
CA THR A 14 -17.77 5.98 -0.46
C THR A 14 -16.34 5.42 -0.33
N PRO A 15 -15.89 4.89 0.82
CA PRO A 15 -14.56 4.29 0.96
C PRO A 15 -14.25 3.16 -0.05
N LEU A 16 -15.31 2.54 -0.59
CA LEU A 16 -15.22 1.50 -1.63
C LEU A 16 -14.97 2.07 -3.05
N CYS A 17 -15.13 3.38 -3.27
CA CYS A 17 -15.00 4.05 -4.56
C CYS A 17 -13.94 5.16 -4.51
N TRP A 18 -12.74 4.81 -4.06
CA TRP A 18 -11.56 5.62 -4.34
C TRP A 18 -11.08 5.37 -5.76
N PHE A 19 -11.69 6.07 -6.72
CA PHE A 19 -11.05 6.30 -8.02
C PHE A 19 -10.84 7.80 -8.22
N GLU A 20 -9.94 8.38 -7.44
CA GLU A 20 -9.29 9.64 -7.77
C GLU A 20 -7.80 9.49 -7.46
N SER A 21 -7.04 9.05 -8.45
CA SER A 21 -5.61 9.39 -8.55
C SER A 21 -5.33 9.82 -9.98
N ARG A 22 -5.86 11.00 -10.31
CA ARG A 22 -5.34 11.82 -11.42
C ARG A 22 -4.02 12.50 -11.03
N GLU A 23 -3.55 12.32 -9.79
CA GLU A 23 -2.27 12.84 -9.30
C GLU A 23 -1.06 12.04 -9.77
N ASN A 24 -1.24 10.79 -10.20
CA ASN A 24 -0.13 9.99 -10.74
C ASN A 24 0.47 10.57 -12.04
N VAL A 25 -0.22 11.51 -12.70
CA VAL A 25 0.28 12.17 -13.92
C VAL A 25 1.06 13.46 -13.61
N MET A 26 0.91 14.04 -12.41
CA MET A 26 1.55 15.32 -12.06
C MET A 26 2.87 15.18 -11.30
N LEU A 27 3.16 14.00 -10.74
CA LEU A 27 4.48 13.71 -10.18
C LEU A 27 5.40 13.29 -11.33
N GLY A 28 6.37 14.14 -11.65
CA GLY A 28 7.32 13.86 -12.73
C GLY A 28 8.01 12.49 -12.57
N PRO A 29 8.51 11.91 -13.68
CA PRO A 29 9.08 10.56 -13.69
C PRO A 29 10.20 10.34 -12.67
N GLU A 30 10.91 11.41 -12.31
CA GLU A 30 11.95 11.40 -11.28
C GLU A 30 11.41 11.06 -9.89
N ILE A 31 10.27 11.62 -9.48
CA ILE A 31 9.66 11.34 -8.18
C ILE A 31 9.13 9.89 -8.14
N VAL A 32 8.59 9.41 -9.25
CA VAL A 32 8.14 8.01 -9.39
C VAL A 32 9.32 7.05 -9.24
N GLN A 33 10.47 7.35 -9.86
CA GLN A 33 11.68 6.52 -9.71
C GLN A 33 12.20 6.53 -8.27
N GLN A 34 12.35 7.71 -7.66
CA GLN A 34 12.82 7.85 -6.28
C GLN A 34 11.92 7.13 -5.27
N THR A 35 10.59 7.23 -5.44
CA THR A 35 9.63 6.53 -4.57
C THR A 35 9.69 5.02 -4.77
N THR A 36 9.85 4.56 -6.02
CA THR A 36 10.01 3.13 -6.34
C THR A 36 11.25 2.53 -5.68
N GLU A 37 12.38 3.24 -5.70
CA GLU A 37 13.61 2.82 -5.03
C GLU A 37 13.44 2.75 -3.51
N LYS A 38 12.81 3.75 -2.91
CA LYS A 38 12.49 3.74 -1.47
C LYS A 38 11.59 2.57 -1.09
N ILE A 39 10.56 2.28 -1.90
CA ILE A 39 9.68 1.13 -1.69
C ILE A 39 10.47 -0.18 -1.76
N LYS A 40 11.39 -0.34 -2.72
CA LYS A 40 12.26 -1.53 -2.81
C LYS A 40 13.09 -1.70 -1.55
N MET A 41 13.73 -0.63 -1.07
CA MET A 41 14.53 -0.66 0.17
C MET A 41 13.70 -1.07 1.39
N ILE A 42 12.49 -0.51 1.55
CA ILE A 42 11.59 -0.85 2.66
C ILE A 42 11.22 -2.34 2.60
N ARG A 43 10.89 -2.85 1.40
CA ARG A 43 10.50 -4.24 1.21
C ARG A 43 11.63 -5.22 1.58
N VAL A 44 12.88 -4.89 1.25
CA VAL A 44 14.05 -5.68 1.65
C VAL A 44 14.24 -5.67 3.17
N LYS A 45 14.19 -4.50 3.81
CA LYS A 45 14.32 -4.38 5.27
C LYS A 45 13.22 -5.14 6.01
N MET A 46 11.99 -5.05 5.51
CA MET A 46 10.84 -5.78 6.07
C MET A 46 11.03 -7.29 6.00
N ARG A 47 11.46 -7.82 4.84
CA ARG A 47 11.77 -9.25 4.69
C ARG A 47 12.90 -9.70 5.62
N ALA A 48 13.96 -8.90 5.74
CA ALA A 48 15.07 -9.21 6.64
C ALA A 48 14.62 -9.28 8.11
N SER A 49 13.78 -8.34 8.54
CA SER A 49 13.19 -8.34 9.89
C SER A 49 12.32 -9.58 10.13
N GLN A 50 11.41 -9.89 9.20
CA GLN A 50 10.55 -11.08 9.28
C GLN A 50 11.36 -12.37 9.32
N SER A 51 12.41 -12.49 8.49
CA SER A 51 13.29 -13.66 8.49
C SER A 51 14.03 -13.83 9.82
N ARG A 52 14.49 -12.74 10.43
CA ARG A 52 15.12 -12.77 11.77
C ARG A 52 14.13 -13.22 12.83
N GLN A 53 12.94 -12.62 12.85
CA GLN A 53 11.87 -12.99 13.79
C GLN A 53 11.50 -14.47 13.67
N LYS A 54 11.34 -14.95 12.43
CA LYS A 54 11.06 -16.36 12.16
C LYS A 54 12.19 -17.27 12.65
N SER A 55 13.45 -16.92 12.40
CA SER A 55 14.60 -17.69 12.90
C SER A 55 14.62 -17.79 14.42
N TYR A 56 14.33 -16.69 15.13
CA TYR A 56 14.23 -16.71 16.60
C TYR A 56 13.09 -17.61 17.09
N ALA A 57 11.91 -17.52 16.47
CA ALA A 57 10.76 -18.34 16.81
C ALA A 57 11.03 -19.84 16.54
N ASP A 58 11.64 -20.16 15.41
CA ASP A 58 11.96 -21.53 15.01
C ASP A 58 13.02 -22.16 15.93
N LYS A 59 14.05 -21.40 16.35
CA LYS A 59 15.03 -21.87 17.35
C LYS A 59 14.35 -22.20 18.68
N ARG A 60 13.55 -21.28 19.22
CA ARG A 60 12.83 -21.51 20.49
C ARG A 60 11.84 -22.66 20.45
N ARG A 61 11.30 -23.01 19.28
CA ARG A 61 10.43 -24.19 19.10
C ARG A 61 11.19 -25.51 19.05
N LYS A 62 12.47 -25.50 18.71
CA LYS A 62 13.32 -26.71 18.68
C LYS A 62 13.95 -27.02 20.04
N ASP A 63 14.06 -26.02 20.91
CA ASP A 63 14.58 -26.16 22.26
C ASP A 63 13.52 -26.68 23.28
N VAL A 64 12.30 -27.00 22.80
CA VAL A 64 11.23 -27.70 23.54
C VAL A 64 11.16 -29.13 23.06
#